data_AF-A0A0A2GZR5-F1
#
_entry.id   AF-A0A0A2GZR5-F1
#
_cell.length_a   1.000
_cell.length_b   1.000
_cell.length_c   1.000
_cell.angle_alpha   90.00
_cell.angle_beta   90.00
_cell.angle_gamma   90.00
#
_symmetry.space_group_name_H-M   'P 1'
#
loop_
_entity.id
_entity.type
_entity.pdbx_description
1 polymer ?
#
loop_
_entity_poly.entity_id
_entity_poly.type
_entity_poly.pdbx_seq_one_letter_code
_entity_poly.pdbx_strand_id
1 'polypeptide(L)'
;MNRNSFLNQEKETKLLSLIIITLLVDIILLNINFYYRDPVLSIIYDLIYARSLLFIATLILFVYALIFLLKKSFKTFLLFPAAAFLVLSLFCNIRLAKTNFDRVQCNKSIIEYYEFLGFDSCVKITKKFKQDVINKQIKYFQEEYNPDKKFEERIRDQYGIELIGESCTQFTSMRCYNDLVRDYIAKKEK
;
A
#
# COMPACT_ATOMS: atom_id res chain seq x y z
N MET A 1 -42.63 -10.13 -23.42
CA MET A 1 -41.51 -9.55 -22.65
C MET A 1 -40.29 -9.54 -23.57
N ASN A 2 -39.63 -8.38 -23.77
CA ASN A 2 -38.63 -8.19 -24.83
C ASN A 2 -37.25 -8.74 -24.39
N ARG A 3 -36.55 -9.51 -25.24
CA ARG A 3 -35.23 -10.09 -24.92
C ARG A 3 -34.20 -9.02 -24.52
N ASN A 4 -34.33 -7.83 -25.09
CA ASN A 4 -33.47 -6.68 -24.79
C ASN A 4 -33.71 -6.09 -23.39
N SER A 5 -34.93 -6.16 -22.84
CA SER A 5 -35.20 -5.65 -21.49
C SER A 5 -34.64 -6.58 -20.41
N PHE A 6 -34.64 -7.90 -20.66
CA PHE A 6 -34.09 -8.89 -19.75
C PHE A 6 -32.55 -8.78 -19.66
N LEU A 7 -31.86 -8.66 -20.80
CA LEU A 7 -30.40 -8.51 -20.84
C LEU A 7 -29.90 -7.23 -20.15
N ASN A 8 -30.64 -6.13 -20.26
CA ASN A 8 -30.27 -4.88 -19.58
C ASN A 8 -30.44 -4.96 -18.06
N GLN A 9 -31.47 -5.68 -17.59
CA GLN A 9 -31.71 -5.89 -16.16
C GLN A 9 -30.65 -6.80 -15.51
N GLU A 10 -30.19 -7.83 -16.23
CA GLU A 10 -29.09 -8.69 -15.78
C GLU A 10 -27.75 -7.94 -15.69
N LYS A 11 -27.46 -7.05 -16.64
CA LYS A 11 -26.24 -6.22 -16.59
C LYS A 11 -26.26 -5.22 -15.43
N GLU A 12 -27.40 -4.59 -15.18
CA GLU A 12 -27.57 -3.63 -14.08
C GLU A 12 -27.35 -4.30 -12.72
N THR A 13 -27.92 -5.49 -12.51
CA THR A 13 -27.76 -6.23 -11.25
C THR A 13 -26.32 -6.66 -11.01
N LYS A 14 -25.62 -7.19 -12.02
CA LYS A 14 -24.19 -7.52 -11.92
C LYS A 14 -23.32 -6.30 -11.60
N LEU A 15 -23.58 -5.17 -12.26
CA LEU A 15 -22.85 -3.92 -12.00
C LEU A 15 -23.09 -3.42 -10.58
N LEU A 16 -24.34 -3.43 -10.11
CA LEU A 16 -24.68 -3.02 -8.75
C LEU A 16 -23.99 -3.92 -7.70
N SER A 17 -23.97 -5.23 -7.91
CA SER A 17 -23.25 -6.17 -7.04
C SER A 17 -21.76 -5.85 -6.96
N LEU A 18 -21.10 -5.58 -8.10
CA LEU A 18 -19.69 -5.18 -8.12
C LEU A 18 -19.46 -3.88 -7.34
N ILE A 19 -20.32 -2.88 -7.55
CA ILE A 19 -20.24 -1.59 -6.84
C ILE A 19 -20.36 -1.78 -5.32
N ILE A 20 -21.29 -2.61 -4.86
CA ILE A 20 -21.48 -2.90 -3.43
C ILE A 20 -20.26 -3.63 -2.86
N ILE A 21 -19.70 -4.60 -3.58
CA ILE A 21 -18.48 -5.32 -3.15
C ILE A 21 -17.32 -4.33 -3.03
N THR A 22 -17.09 -3.49 -4.04
CA THR A 22 -16.02 -2.47 -4.01
C THR A 22 -16.21 -1.50 -2.85
N LEU A 23 -17.43 -1.04 -2.59
CA LEU A 23 -17.77 -0.18 -1.46
C LEU A 23 -17.39 -0.83 -0.11
N LEU A 24 -17.72 -2.12 0.07
CA LEU A 24 -17.40 -2.85 1.29
C LEU A 24 -15.88 -3.00 1.47
N VAL A 25 -15.16 -3.36 0.40
CA VAL A 25 -13.69 -3.46 0.41
C VAL A 25 -13.06 -2.10 0.76
N ASP A 26 -13.56 -1.02 0.18
CA ASP A 26 -13.09 0.33 0.47
C ASP A 26 -13.29 0.73 1.93
N ILE A 27 -14.47 0.44 2.49
CA ILE A 27 -14.74 0.70 3.91
C ILE A 27 -13.77 -0.08 4.80
N ILE A 28 -13.52 -1.35 4.50
CA ILE A 28 -12.57 -2.18 5.26
C ILE A 28 -11.16 -1.59 5.18
N LEU A 29 -10.67 -1.29 3.97
CA LEU A 29 -9.34 -0.71 3.78
C LEU A 29 -9.20 0.66 4.44
N LEU A 30 -10.23 1.50 4.37
CA LEU A 30 -10.23 2.82 5.01
C LEU A 30 -10.07 2.69 6.54
N ASN A 31 -10.75 1.72 7.16
CA ASN A 31 -10.62 1.47 8.60
C ASN A 31 -9.22 0.96 8.97
N ILE A 32 -8.65 0.03 8.19
CA ILE A 32 -7.28 -0.44 8.37
C ILE A 32 -6.30 0.73 8.24
N ASN A 33 -6.45 1.55 7.20
CA ASN A 33 -5.61 2.72 6.96
C ASN A 33 -5.71 3.77 8.06
N PHE A 34 -6.89 3.94 8.64
CA PHE A 34 -7.11 4.84 9.77
C PHE A 34 -6.44 4.31 11.05
N TYR A 35 -6.51 3.00 11.28
CA TYR A 35 -5.90 2.36 12.45
C TYR A 35 -4.36 2.40 12.41
N TYR A 36 -3.78 2.07 11.25
CA TYR A 36 -2.32 2.05 11.05
C TYR A 36 -1.74 3.39 10.58
N ARG A 37 -2.52 4.48 10.64
CA ARG A 37 -2.04 5.80 10.23
C ARG A 37 -0.85 6.23 11.08
N ASP A 38 0.12 6.87 10.46
CA ASP A 38 1.24 7.47 11.17
C ASP A 38 0.74 8.63 12.05
N PRO A 39 0.93 8.58 13.39
CA PRO A 39 0.52 9.66 14.29
C PRO A 39 1.36 10.93 14.15
N VAL A 40 2.53 10.87 13.52
CA VAL A 40 3.47 11.98 13.38
C VAL A 40 3.15 12.85 12.17
N LEU A 41 2.56 12.27 11.12
CA LEU A 41 2.09 13.04 9.97
C LEU A 41 0.80 13.78 10.29
N SER A 42 0.85 15.11 10.25
CA SER A 42 -0.31 15.96 10.44
C SER A 42 -1.33 15.85 9.30
N ILE A 43 -0.89 15.50 8.09
CA ILE A 43 -1.74 15.39 6.89
C ILE A 43 -1.37 14.14 6.10
N ILE A 44 -2.35 13.26 5.89
CA ILE A 44 -2.25 12.09 5.01
C ILE A 44 -3.22 12.31 3.85
N TYR A 45 -2.70 12.85 2.75
CA TYR A 45 -3.52 13.23 1.58
C TYR A 45 -4.37 12.06 1.06
N ASP A 46 -3.79 10.86 0.95
CA ASP A 46 -4.51 9.69 0.45
C ASP A 46 -5.71 9.30 1.33
N LEU A 47 -5.59 9.48 2.64
CA LEU A 47 -6.67 9.20 3.59
C LEU A 47 -7.82 10.21 3.41
N ILE A 48 -7.48 11.48 3.21
CA ILE A 48 -8.44 12.57 2.99
C ILE A 48 -9.16 12.36 1.65
N TYR A 49 -8.42 12.07 0.58
CA TYR A 49 -8.99 11.79 -0.74
C TYR A 49 -9.84 10.53 -0.73
N ALA A 50 -9.35 9.40 -0.21
CA ALA A 50 -10.10 8.15 -0.13
C ALA A 50 -11.44 8.35 0.60
N ARG A 51 -11.42 9.00 1.76
CA ARG A 51 -12.63 9.31 2.55
C ARG A 51 -13.61 10.20 1.79
N SER A 52 -13.11 11.24 1.13
CA SER A 52 -13.96 12.21 0.40
C SER A 52 -14.62 11.57 -0.82
N LEU A 53 -13.85 10.78 -1.59
CA LEU A 53 -14.33 10.03 -2.75
C LEU A 53 -15.37 8.98 -2.34
N LEU A 54 -15.12 8.24 -1.25
CA LEU A 54 -16.05 7.26 -0.70
C LEU A 54 -17.37 7.90 -0.26
N PHE A 55 -17.29 9.08 0.38
CA PHE A 55 -18.47 9.85 0.78
C PHE A 55 -19.31 10.27 -0.43
N ILE A 56 -18.67 10.81 -1.48
CA ILE A 56 -19.35 11.20 -2.72
C ILE A 56 -20.00 9.99 -3.38
N ALA A 57 -19.29 8.87 -3.50
CA ALA A 57 -19.84 7.64 -4.07
C ALA A 57 -21.07 7.14 -3.29
N THR A 58 -20.99 7.16 -1.95
CA THR A 58 -22.09 6.76 -1.07
C THR A 58 -23.31 7.67 -1.25
N LEU A 59 -23.10 8.98 -1.39
CA LEU A 59 -24.17 9.94 -1.66
C LEU A 59 -24.85 9.66 -3.00
N ILE A 60 -24.08 9.35 -4.05
CA ILE A 60 -24.64 8.98 -5.36
C ILE A 60 -25.47 7.70 -5.26
N LEU A 61 -24.99 6.69 -4.53
CA LEU A 61 -25.74 5.45 -4.29
C LEU A 61 -27.02 5.67 -3.50
N PHE A 62 -26.99 6.56 -2.52
CA PHE A 62 -28.19 6.97 -1.79
C PHE A 62 -29.22 7.64 -2.71
N VAL A 63 -28.79 8.57 -3.58
CA VAL A 63 -29.66 9.18 -4.59
C VAL A 63 -30.19 8.13 -5.58
N TYR A 64 -29.35 7.20 -6.02
CA TYR A 64 -29.78 6.07 -6.86
C TYR A 64 -30.91 5.27 -6.19
N ALA A 65 -30.77 4.93 -4.90
CA ALA A 65 -31.79 4.21 -4.15
C ALA A 65 -33.12 4.98 -4.07
N LEU A 66 -33.06 6.30 -3.82
CA LEU A 66 -34.26 7.15 -3.81
C LEU A 66 -34.96 7.18 -5.18
N ILE A 67 -34.19 7.34 -6.27
CA ILE A 67 -34.74 7.37 -7.63
C ILE A 67 -35.29 5.99 -8.04
N PHE A 68 -34.66 4.91 -7.57
CA PHE A 68 -35.14 3.55 -7.76
C PHE A 68 -36.53 3.37 -7.13
N LEU A 69 -36.74 3.87 -5.91
CA LEU A 69 -38.05 3.86 -5.25
C LEU A 69 -39.11 4.67 -6.02
N LEU A 70 -38.70 5.77 -6.65
CA LEU A 70 -39.56 6.63 -7.48
C LEU A 70 -39.82 6.08 -8.90
N LYS A 71 -39.31 4.88 -9.24
CA LYS A 71 -39.49 4.20 -10.54
C LYS A 71 -39.13 5.04 -11.78
N LYS A 72 -38.19 5.98 -11.68
CA LYS A 72 -37.75 6.81 -12.82
C LYS A 72 -36.78 6.04 -13.75
N SER A 73 -36.83 6.36 -15.04
CA SER A 73 -36.12 5.65 -16.12
C SER A 73 -34.62 5.96 -16.24
N PHE A 74 -34.10 7.03 -15.63
CA PHE A 74 -32.70 7.47 -15.79
C PHE A 74 -31.73 6.99 -14.69
N LYS A 75 -32.16 6.06 -13.83
CA LYS A 75 -31.39 5.62 -12.65
C LYS A 75 -30.02 5.01 -12.98
N THR A 76 -29.89 4.27 -14.08
CA THR A 76 -28.67 3.53 -14.42
C THR A 76 -27.47 4.44 -14.72
N PHE A 77 -27.71 5.69 -15.15
CA PHE A 77 -26.66 6.67 -15.38
C PHE A 77 -25.89 7.06 -14.11
N LEU A 78 -26.50 6.93 -12.93
CA LEU A 78 -25.85 7.24 -11.65
C LEU A 78 -24.84 6.17 -11.20
N LEU A 79 -24.92 4.95 -11.73
CA LEU A 79 -24.00 3.87 -11.35
C LEU A 79 -22.58 4.10 -11.89
N PHE A 80 -22.43 4.75 -13.03
CA PHE A 80 -21.12 5.04 -13.63
C PHE A 80 -20.25 5.99 -12.78
N PRO A 81 -20.72 7.20 -12.39
CA PRO A 81 -19.92 8.07 -11.53
C PRO A 81 -19.70 7.44 -10.15
N ALA A 82 -20.68 6.72 -9.59
CA ALA A 82 -20.48 5.99 -8.32
C ALA A 82 -19.33 4.98 -8.42
N ALA A 83 -19.30 4.17 -9.49
CA ALA A 83 -18.22 3.22 -9.74
C ALA A 83 -16.86 3.92 -9.93
N ALA A 84 -16.81 5.03 -10.67
CA ALA A 84 -15.58 5.77 -10.88
C ALA A 84 -14.99 6.33 -9.58
N PHE A 85 -15.83 6.93 -8.72
CA PHE A 85 -15.40 7.44 -7.42
C PHE A 85 -14.94 6.33 -6.47
N LEU A 86 -15.59 5.15 -6.47
CA LEU A 86 -15.14 4.00 -5.70
C LEU A 86 -13.79 3.49 -6.18
N VAL A 87 -13.59 3.32 -7.50
CA VAL A 87 -12.29 2.87 -8.02
C VAL A 87 -11.16 3.83 -7.66
N LEU A 88 -11.41 5.14 -7.71
CA LEU A 88 -10.44 6.15 -7.28
C LEU A 88 -10.19 6.09 -5.76
N SER A 89 -11.25 5.91 -4.95
CA SER A 89 -11.12 5.73 -3.50
C SER A 89 -10.28 4.50 -3.17
N LEU A 90 -10.54 3.38 -3.85
CA LEU A 90 -9.80 2.12 -3.72
C LEU A 90 -8.34 2.29 -4.07
N PHE A 91 -8.03 3.00 -5.16
CA PHE A 91 -6.66 3.30 -5.54
C PHE A 91 -5.92 4.07 -4.43
N CYS A 92 -6.52 5.13 -3.88
CA CYS A 92 -5.96 5.88 -2.76
C CYS A 92 -5.78 4.99 -1.51
N ASN A 93 -6.77 4.15 -1.20
CA ASN A 93 -6.72 3.23 -0.06
C ASN A 93 -5.60 2.19 -0.19
N ILE A 94 -5.43 1.58 -1.36
CA ILE A 94 -4.37 0.59 -1.61
C ILE A 94 -3.00 1.27 -1.51
N ARG A 95 -2.85 2.45 -2.11
CA ARG A 95 -1.59 3.21 -2.04
C ARG A 95 -1.24 3.53 -0.59
N LEU A 96 -2.20 4.02 0.18
CA LEU A 96 -2.01 4.32 1.60
C LEU A 96 -1.70 3.07 2.43
N ALA A 97 -2.35 1.94 2.14
CA ALA A 97 -2.10 0.68 2.82
C ALA A 97 -0.65 0.22 2.62
N LYS A 98 -0.12 0.33 1.39
CA LYS A 98 1.31 0.07 1.10
C LYS A 98 2.20 0.98 1.96
N THR A 99 1.96 2.28 1.94
CA THR A 99 2.77 3.24 2.72
C THR A 99 2.74 2.95 4.21
N ASN A 100 1.58 2.62 4.77
CA ASN A 100 1.45 2.24 6.18
C ASN A 100 2.20 0.95 6.49
N PHE A 101 2.12 -0.05 5.62
CA PHE A 101 2.85 -1.30 5.75
C PHE A 101 4.37 -1.09 5.73
N ASP A 102 4.88 -0.35 4.76
CA ASP A 102 6.31 -0.02 4.62
C ASP A 102 6.81 0.70 5.88
N ARG A 103 6.02 1.63 6.42
CA ARG A 103 6.33 2.33 7.67
C ARG A 103 6.34 1.44 8.89
N VAL A 104 5.38 0.53 9.04
CA VAL A 104 5.36 -0.42 10.16
C VAL A 104 6.61 -1.31 10.11
N GLN A 105 6.99 -1.80 8.93
CA GLN A 105 8.23 -2.57 8.77
C GLN A 105 9.47 -1.73 9.09
N CYS A 106 9.50 -0.49 8.61
CA CYS A 106 10.59 0.41 8.86
C CYS A 106 10.73 0.73 10.35
N ASN A 107 9.65 1.06 11.04
CA ASN A 107 9.65 1.31 12.49
C ASN A 107 10.12 0.09 13.29
N LYS A 108 9.67 -1.12 12.92
CA LYS A 108 10.16 -2.36 13.54
C LYS A 108 11.67 -2.51 13.37
N SER A 109 12.18 -2.20 12.18
CA SER A 109 13.62 -2.26 11.89
C SER A 109 14.39 -1.14 12.61
N ILE A 110 13.86 0.08 12.67
CA ILE A 110 14.46 1.17 13.45
C ILE A 110 14.60 0.76 14.92
N ILE A 111 13.59 0.11 15.51
CA ILE A 111 13.66 -0.38 16.89
C ILE A 111 14.76 -1.43 17.04
N GLU A 112 14.84 -2.38 16.11
CA GLU A 112 15.88 -3.43 16.14
C GLU A 112 17.30 -2.86 15.97
N TYR A 113 17.45 -1.81 15.15
CA TYR A 113 18.73 -1.22 14.80
C TYR A 113 19.01 0.10 15.52
N TYR A 114 18.21 0.47 16.53
CA TYR A 114 18.20 1.80 17.16
C TYR A 114 19.59 2.22 17.67
N GLU A 115 20.29 1.29 18.31
CA GLU A 115 21.63 1.52 18.89
C GLU A 115 22.70 1.89 17.84
N PHE A 116 22.43 1.61 16.57
CA PHE A 116 23.33 1.86 15.44
C PHE A 116 22.98 3.15 14.67
N LEU A 117 21.94 3.90 15.06
CA LEU A 117 21.46 5.10 14.35
C LEU A 117 22.15 6.43 14.76
N GLY A 118 23.03 6.42 15.78
CA GLY A 118 23.68 7.62 16.32
C GLY A 118 24.94 8.11 15.58
N PHE A 119 25.76 8.94 16.24
CA PHE A 119 27.09 9.33 15.76
C PHE A 119 27.98 8.07 15.56
N ASP A 120 28.76 8.03 14.47
CA ASP A 120 29.49 6.84 13.95
C ASP A 120 28.60 5.67 13.49
N SER A 121 27.38 5.96 13.02
CA SER A 121 26.39 4.99 12.57
C SER A 121 26.93 3.91 11.61
N CYS A 122 27.76 4.28 10.63
CA CYS A 122 28.30 3.31 9.66
C CYS A 122 29.35 2.34 10.27
N VAL A 123 30.12 2.78 11.27
CA VAL A 123 31.08 1.88 11.95
C VAL A 123 30.32 0.89 12.83
N LYS A 124 29.32 1.39 13.57
CA LYS A 124 28.49 0.55 14.46
C LYS A 124 27.66 -0.44 13.64
N ILE A 125 27.02 0.01 12.56
CA ILE A 125 26.19 -0.84 11.71
C ILE A 125 27.01 -1.94 11.01
N THR A 126 28.29 -1.71 10.74
CA THR A 126 29.21 -2.74 10.21
C THR A 126 29.37 -3.92 11.17
N LYS A 127 29.42 -3.68 12.48
CA LYS A 127 29.50 -4.76 13.48
C LYS A 127 28.22 -5.60 13.48
N LYS A 128 27.06 -4.95 13.41
CA LYS A 128 25.76 -5.62 13.29
C LYS A 128 25.66 -6.43 12.00
N PHE A 129 26.07 -5.88 10.86
CA PHE A 129 26.13 -6.62 9.59
C PHE A 129 26.94 -7.93 9.72
N LYS A 130 28.12 -7.89 10.34
CA LYS A 130 28.92 -9.11 10.56
C LYS A 130 28.18 -10.15 11.40
N GLN A 131 27.45 -9.72 12.43
CA GLN A 131 26.62 -10.62 13.23
C GLN A 131 25.46 -11.20 12.42
N ASP A 132 24.77 -10.37 11.63
CA ASP A 132 23.66 -10.79 10.78
C ASP A 132 24.11 -11.79 9.70
N VAL A 133 25.33 -11.64 9.16
CA VAL A 133 25.94 -12.63 8.25
C VAL A 133 26.15 -13.98 8.95
N ILE A 134 26.67 -13.99 10.18
CA ILE A 134 26.87 -15.21 10.97
C ILE A 134 25.53 -15.89 11.29
N ASN A 135 24.54 -15.08 11.66
CA ASN A 135 23.20 -15.54 12.04
C ASN A 135 22.29 -15.84 10.85
N LYS A 136 22.73 -15.58 9.61
CA LYS A 136 21.92 -15.65 8.38
C LYS A 136 20.64 -14.81 8.44
N GLN A 137 20.73 -13.63 9.06
CA GLN A 137 19.63 -12.67 9.23
C GLN A 137 19.91 -11.37 8.46
N ILE A 138 20.50 -11.49 7.28
CA ILE A 138 20.83 -10.32 6.44
C ILE A 138 19.52 -9.71 5.92
N LYS A 139 19.43 -8.39 6.01
CA LYS A 139 18.29 -7.60 5.53
C LYS A 139 18.71 -6.66 4.40
N TYR A 140 17.75 -6.12 3.67
CA TYR A 140 18.01 -5.06 2.70
C TYR A 140 16.90 -4.02 2.75
N PHE A 141 17.28 -2.76 2.94
CA PHE A 141 16.33 -1.66 3.07
C PHE A 141 16.01 -1.10 1.69
N GLN A 142 14.76 -1.21 1.25
CA GLN A 142 14.37 -0.78 -0.10
C GLN A 142 14.53 0.74 -0.27
N GLU A 143 15.09 1.14 -1.41
CA GLU A 143 15.31 2.54 -1.74
C GLU A 143 14.02 3.15 -2.31
N GLU A 144 13.49 4.19 -1.66
CA GLU A 144 12.27 4.88 -2.12
C GLU A 144 12.49 5.59 -3.46
N TYR A 145 13.69 6.16 -3.66
CA TYR A 145 14.06 6.87 -4.88
C TYR A 145 15.07 6.04 -5.67
N ASN A 146 14.64 5.55 -6.84
CA ASN A 146 15.43 4.74 -7.78
C ASN A 146 15.78 3.31 -7.30
N PRO A 147 14.78 2.47 -6.98
CA PRO A 147 15.03 1.08 -6.56
C PRO A 147 15.64 0.24 -7.70
N ASP A 148 16.72 -0.47 -7.39
CA ASP A 148 17.25 -1.53 -8.27
C ASP A 148 16.42 -2.80 -8.08
N LYS A 149 15.24 -2.84 -8.71
CA LYS A 149 14.29 -3.96 -8.58
C LYS A 149 14.90 -5.30 -8.95
N LYS A 150 15.79 -5.34 -9.95
CA LYS A 150 16.45 -6.58 -10.36
C LYS A 150 17.39 -7.08 -9.28
N PHE A 151 18.12 -6.18 -8.62
CA PHE A 151 18.95 -6.55 -7.47
C PHE A 151 18.10 -7.02 -6.29
N GLU A 152 17.03 -6.28 -5.94
CA GLU A 152 16.11 -6.63 -4.84
C GLU A 152 15.45 -8.01 -5.04
N GLU A 153 14.94 -8.29 -6.24
CA GLU A 153 14.37 -9.59 -6.58
C GLU A 153 15.42 -10.71 -6.45
N ARG A 154 16.63 -10.48 -6.98
CA ARG A 154 17.72 -11.46 -6.91
C ARG A 154 18.13 -11.79 -5.48
N ILE A 155 18.36 -10.78 -4.62
CA ILE A 155 18.79 -11.04 -3.24
C ILE A 155 17.71 -11.74 -2.42
N ARG A 156 16.44 -11.42 -2.69
CA ARG A 156 15.29 -12.10 -2.06
C ARG A 156 15.22 -13.56 -2.51
N ASP A 157 15.20 -13.79 -3.82
CA ASP A 157 14.86 -15.10 -4.38
C ASP A 157 16.04 -16.09 -4.34
N GLN A 158 17.27 -15.61 -4.53
CA GLN A 158 18.46 -16.46 -4.59
C GLN A 158 19.22 -16.55 -3.26
N TYR A 159 19.21 -15.48 -2.46
CA TYR A 159 19.99 -15.40 -1.23
C TYR A 159 19.13 -15.42 0.04
N GLY A 160 17.79 -15.41 -0.09
CA GLY A 160 16.86 -15.43 1.04
C GLY A 160 16.96 -14.19 1.92
N ILE A 161 17.44 -13.06 1.38
CA ILE A 161 17.60 -11.82 2.11
C ILE A 161 16.24 -11.14 2.28
N GLU A 162 15.90 -10.77 3.52
CA GLU A 162 14.64 -10.10 3.85
C GLU A 162 14.68 -8.66 3.31
N LEU A 163 13.68 -8.29 2.51
CA LEU A 163 13.48 -6.91 2.07
C LEU A 163 12.66 -6.15 3.11
N ILE A 164 13.18 -5.02 3.57
CA ILE A 164 12.51 -4.10 4.48
C ILE A 164 11.94 -2.95 3.67
N GLY A 165 10.67 -2.64 3.90
CA GLY A 165 9.90 -1.64 3.16
C GLY A 165 10.59 -0.28 2.98
N GLU A 166 10.09 0.44 1.98
CA GLU A 166 10.57 1.76 1.56
C GLU A 166 10.54 2.79 2.72
N SER A 167 11.28 3.89 2.57
CA SER A 167 11.44 5.00 3.54
C SER A 167 12.42 4.80 4.71
N CYS A 168 12.98 3.60 4.91
CA CYS A 168 13.98 3.38 5.96
C CYS A 168 15.42 3.83 5.60
N THR A 169 15.69 4.04 4.32
CA THR A 169 16.99 4.49 3.80
C THR A 169 17.29 5.98 4.03
N GLN A 170 16.35 6.71 4.66
CA GLN A 170 16.59 8.08 5.14
C GLN A 170 17.66 8.15 6.24
N PHE A 171 17.90 7.04 6.96
CA PHE A 171 18.96 6.96 7.96
C PHE A 171 20.28 6.49 7.33
N THR A 172 21.36 7.24 7.57
CA THR A 172 22.70 6.95 7.01
C THR A 172 23.21 5.55 7.35
N SER A 173 22.90 5.04 8.54
CA SER A 173 23.18 3.66 8.96
C SER A 173 22.63 2.61 8.00
N MET A 174 21.37 2.75 7.59
CA MET A 174 20.68 1.79 6.73
C MET A 174 21.24 1.80 5.31
N ARG A 175 21.64 2.99 4.84
CA ARG A 175 22.38 3.12 3.57
C ARG A 175 23.73 2.39 3.64
N CYS A 176 24.51 2.64 4.68
CA CYS A 176 25.78 1.95 4.90
C CYS A 176 25.61 0.42 5.05
N TYR A 177 24.52 -0.05 5.66
CA TYR A 177 24.21 -1.48 5.72
C TYR A 177 23.93 -2.05 4.33
N ASN A 178 23.12 -1.38 3.50
CA ASN A 178 22.86 -1.80 2.13
C ASN A 178 24.14 -1.90 1.29
N ASP A 179 25.07 -0.95 1.44
CA ASP A 179 26.37 -1.00 0.75
C ASP A 179 27.15 -2.27 1.13
N LEU A 180 27.17 -2.62 2.42
CA LEU A 180 27.80 -3.86 2.90
C LEU A 180 27.13 -5.12 2.33
N VAL A 181 25.80 -5.10 2.18
CA VAL A 181 25.04 -6.20 1.56
C VAL A 181 25.43 -6.33 0.09
N ARG A 182 25.46 -5.23 -0.67
CA ARG A 182 25.88 -5.22 -2.09
C ARG A 182 27.28 -5.80 -2.24
N ASP A 183 28.23 -5.38 -1.41
CA ASP A 183 29.60 -5.92 -1.40
C ASP A 183 29.66 -7.42 -1.07
N TYR A 184 28.83 -7.87 -0.13
CA TYR A 184 28.76 -9.28 0.26
C TYR A 184 28.21 -10.16 -0.85
N ILE A 185 27.18 -9.70 -1.56
CA ILE A 185 26.62 -10.41 -2.71
C ILE A 185 27.63 -10.45 -3.85
N ALA A 186 28.25 -9.31 -4.19
CA ALA A 186 29.28 -9.25 -5.23
C ALA A 186 30.47 -10.19 -4.97
N LYS A 187 30.82 -10.44 -3.69
CA LYS A 187 31.86 -11.40 -3.32
C LYS A 187 31.44 -12.86 -3.45
N LYS A 188 30.14 -13.17 -3.31
CA LYS A 188 29.61 -14.52 -3.50
C LYS A 188 29.42 -14.90 -4.98
N GLU A 189 29.36 -13.90 -5.85
CA GLU A 189 29.22 -14.06 -7.30
C GLU A 189 30.58 -14.22 -8.01
N LYS A 190 31.69 -14.08 -7.28
CA LYS A 190 33.04 -14.39 -7.74
C LYS A 190 33.43 -15.80 -7.38
#